data_AF-A0A2U9AX24-F1
#
_entry.id   AF-A0A2U9AX24-F1
#
_cell.length_a   1.000
_cell.length_b   1.000
_cell.length_c   1.000
_cell.angle_alpha   90.00
_cell.angle_beta   90.00
_cell.angle_gamma   90.00
#
_symmetry.space_group_name_H-M   'P 1'
#
loop_
_entity.id
_entity.type
_entity.pdbx_description
1 polymer ?
#
loop_
_entity_poly.entity_id
_entity_poly.type
_entity_poly.pdbx_seq_one_letter_code
_entity_poly.pdbx_strand_id
1 'polypeptide(L)'
;MFANMALRTVLKTSAGVLRELCPAAAVRPWTRSSATLTGPRVSCVAGTFGVPPPVRHYARSAKKTKKVPQSQLSDLPPTMLRMDYSAVPLVQTTDDIVKRLVSLELACHSDKLQLKKEQLIAKVQRDENDRSSVEVHVAILTARIRNYQEHVQKHPKDKANKRRMLMAIDRRKKLLKHLRLVRYDAFEKVCEQLGITYTFPPEYYRRVTRRWLAKKALCIKVFKEVQKQKAEQRLKQKQRSASTAAEAAKTKATAQ
;
A
#
# COMPACT_ATOMS: atom_id res chain seq x y z
N MET A 1 -47.52 7.44 -20.60
CA MET A 1 -46.60 8.02 -21.60
C MET A 1 -45.23 7.39 -21.45
N PHE A 2 -45.06 6.15 -21.91
CA PHE A 2 -43.75 5.50 -22.02
C PHE A 2 -43.61 5.02 -23.45
N ALA A 3 -42.79 5.72 -24.22
CA ALA A 3 -42.46 5.37 -25.59
C ALA A 3 -41.09 4.67 -25.64
N ASN A 4 -41.08 3.57 -26.39
CA ASN A 4 -39.97 2.75 -26.83
C ASN A 4 -38.85 3.55 -27.51
N MET A 5 -37.63 2.99 -27.54
CA MET A 5 -36.73 2.85 -28.72
C MET A 5 -35.46 2.08 -28.27
N ALA A 6 -35.33 0.78 -28.52
CA ALA A 6 -34.90 0.13 -29.77
C ALA A 6 -33.40 0.31 -30.12
N LEU A 7 -32.66 -0.77 -29.85
CA LEU A 7 -31.56 -1.40 -30.61
C LEU A 7 -30.93 -0.62 -31.78
N ARG A 8 -29.59 -0.49 -31.75
CA ARG A 8 -28.73 -0.61 -32.94
C ARG A 8 -27.42 -1.32 -32.60
N THR A 9 -27.27 -2.53 -33.12
CA THR A 9 -26.01 -3.22 -33.40
C THR A 9 -25.67 -3.03 -34.88
N VAL A 10 -24.45 -2.63 -35.23
CA VAL A 10 -23.82 -2.96 -36.54
C VAL A 10 -22.32 -3.11 -36.34
N LEU A 11 -21.81 -4.22 -36.90
CA LEU A 11 -20.45 -4.76 -36.97
C LEU A 11 -19.53 -4.04 -37.97
N LYS A 12 -18.23 -4.42 -37.93
CA LYS A 12 -17.08 -4.24 -38.86
C LYS A 12 -16.01 -3.29 -38.29
N THR A 13 -14.71 -3.59 -38.24
CA THR A 13 -13.78 -4.44 -39.02
C THR A 13 -12.44 -4.47 -38.24
N SER A 14 -11.88 -5.61 -37.83
CA SER A 14 -10.81 -6.40 -38.48
C SER A 14 -9.50 -5.67 -38.88
N ALA A 15 -8.38 -6.23 -38.39
CA ALA A 15 -6.98 -6.10 -38.85
C ALA A 15 -6.29 -4.72 -38.66
N GLY A 16 -5.01 -4.61 -38.31
CA GLY A 16 -3.95 -5.60 -38.30
C GLY A 16 -2.76 -5.19 -37.42
N VAL A 17 -2.08 -6.23 -36.93
CA VAL A 17 -0.75 -6.20 -36.36
C VAL A 17 0.23 -6.07 -37.53
N LEU A 18 1.04 -5.02 -37.57
CA LEU A 18 2.16 -4.92 -38.52
C LEU A 18 3.47 -4.95 -37.74
N ARG A 19 4.04 -6.15 -37.78
CA ARG A 19 5.41 -6.51 -37.45
C ARG A 19 6.11 -6.55 -38.79
N GLU A 20 7.05 -5.65 -39.06
CA GLU A 20 8.01 -5.85 -40.15
C GLU A 20 9.42 -5.46 -39.71
N LEU A 21 10.33 -6.32 -40.16
CA LEU A 21 11.76 -6.37 -39.94
C LEU A 21 12.45 -5.86 -41.20
N CYS A 22 13.44 -4.97 -41.03
CA CYS A 22 14.61 -4.74 -41.91
C CYS A 22 14.36 -4.26 -43.36
N PRO A 23 15.38 -3.75 -44.10
CA PRO A 23 16.81 -3.66 -43.80
C PRO A 23 17.42 -2.25 -43.90
N ALA A 24 18.59 -2.10 -43.28
CA ALA A 24 19.47 -0.95 -43.44
C ALA A 24 20.18 -0.99 -44.80
N ALA A 25 19.95 0.03 -45.63
CA ALA A 25 20.75 0.31 -46.82
C ALA A 25 21.58 1.57 -46.56
N ALA A 26 22.90 1.43 -46.73
CA ALA A 26 23.90 2.45 -46.52
C ALA A 26 23.86 3.53 -47.63
N VAL A 27 23.92 4.81 -47.25
CA VAL A 27 24.24 5.91 -48.17
C VAL A 27 25.29 6.83 -47.51
N ARG A 28 26.27 7.18 -48.35
CA ARG A 28 27.64 7.66 -48.10
C ARG A 28 27.73 9.09 -47.54
N PRO A 29 28.84 9.48 -46.89
CA PRO A 29 29.07 10.85 -46.47
C PRO A 29 29.67 11.71 -47.61
N TRP A 30 29.24 12.97 -47.66
CA TRP A 30 29.78 14.00 -48.55
C TRP A 30 31.22 14.36 -48.17
N THR A 31 32.08 14.36 -49.18
CA THR A 31 33.39 15.02 -49.19
C THR A 31 33.21 16.52 -49.43
N ARG A 32 33.88 17.36 -48.63
CA ARG A 32 34.27 18.70 -49.09
C ARG A 32 35.70 19.01 -48.66
N SER A 33 36.46 19.37 -49.68
CA SER A 33 37.91 19.52 -49.71
C SER A 33 38.45 20.63 -48.81
N SER A 34 39.65 20.35 -48.32
CA SER A 34 40.60 21.23 -47.66
C SER A 34 41.07 22.36 -48.56
N ALA A 35 41.04 23.60 -48.05
CA ALA A 35 41.92 24.68 -48.49
C ALA A 35 43.05 24.83 -47.46
N THR A 36 44.28 24.79 -47.96
CA THR A 36 45.54 24.91 -47.21
C THR A 36 45.82 26.36 -46.83
N LEU A 37 46.29 26.62 -45.60
CA LEU A 37 47.17 27.75 -45.26
C LEU A 37 48.01 27.42 -43.99
N THR A 38 49.26 27.03 -44.26
CA THR A 38 50.54 27.24 -43.56
C THR A 38 50.62 27.69 -42.07
N GLY A 39 51.24 26.83 -41.23
CA GLY A 39 52.20 27.14 -40.15
C GLY A 39 51.67 27.28 -38.70
N PRO A 40 52.52 27.17 -37.63
CA PRO A 40 53.70 26.33 -37.40
C PRO A 40 53.41 25.15 -36.44
N ARG A 41 54.26 24.12 -36.52
CA ARG A 41 54.20 22.91 -35.69
C ARG A 41 54.37 23.22 -34.21
N VAL A 42 53.36 22.86 -33.41
CA VAL A 42 53.55 22.46 -32.01
C VAL A 42 53.35 20.96 -31.96
N SER A 43 54.41 20.23 -31.64
CA SER A 43 54.38 18.80 -31.40
C SER A 43 53.60 18.50 -30.12
N CYS A 44 52.31 18.25 -30.24
CA CYS A 44 51.50 17.62 -29.21
C CYS A 44 51.35 16.15 -29.56
N VAL A 45 52.01 15.29 -28.79
CA VAL A 45 51.79 13.84 -28.82
C VAL A 45 50.29 13.57 -28.64
N ALA A 46 49.77 12.72 -29.52
CA ALA A 46 48.38 12.31 -29.57
C ALA A 46 47.94 11.68 -28.24
N GLY A 47 47.03 12.37 -27.56
CA GLY A 47 46.24 11.84 -26.45
C GLY A 47 44.85 12.44 -26.59
N THR A 48 43.95 11.65 -27.16
CA THR A 48 42.52 11.88 -27.32
C THR A 48 41.91 12.87 -26.32
N PHE A 49 41.30 13.95 -26.82
CA PHE A 49 40.29 14.71 -26.08
C PHE A 49 39.12 13.77 -25.79
N GLY A 50 39.18 13.07 -24.66
CA GLY A 50 38.07 12.31 -24.12
C GLY A 50 36.95 13.30 -23.84
N VAL A 51 35.87 13.22 -24.60
CA VAL A 51 34.59 13.78 -24.18
C VAL A 51 34.32 13.22 -22.79
N PRO A 52 34.24 14.05 -21.73
CA PRO A 52 33.91 13.52 -20.41
C PRO A 52 32.56 12.81 -20.56
N PRO A 53 32.43 11.55 -20.09
CA PRO A 53 31.16 10.85 -20.19
C PRO A 53 30.08 11.74 -19.56
N PRO A 54 28.83 11.79 -20.08
CA PRO A 54 27.77 12.55 -19.44
C PRO A 54 27.48 11.89 -18.09
N VAL A 55 28.16 12.38 -17.06
CA VAL A 55 28.01 11.92 -15.70
C VAL A 55 26.68 12.48 -15.17
N ARG A 56 25.58 11.83 -15.55
CA ARG A 56 24.31 11.95 -14.83
C ARG A 56 24.43 11.19 -13.51
N HIS A 57 25.23 11.71 -12.57
CA HIS A 57 25.15 11.32 -11.17
C HIS A 57 23.85 11.88 -10.58
N TYR A 58 22.70 11.32 -10.96
CA TYR A 58 21.56 11.40 -10.06
C TYR A 58 21.99 10.70 -8.79
N ALA A 59 22.05 11.44 -7.67
CA ALA A 59 22.32 10.85 -6.37
C ALA A 59 21.43 9.61 -6.21
N ARG A 60 22.04 8.43 -6.15
CA ARG A 60 21.30 7.18 -5.91
C ARG A 60 20.59 7.40 -4.60
N SER A 61 19.26 7.45 -4.62
CA SER A 61 18.48 7.55 -3.39
C SER A 61 18.93 6.43 -2.45
N ALA A 62 19.28 6.78 -1.22
CA ALA A 62 19.78 5.83 -0.24
C ALA A 62 18.82 4.65 -0.17
N LYS A 63 19.31 3.44 -0.51
CA LYS A 63 18.52 2.23 -0.36
C LYS A 63 18.32 2.02 1.13
N LYS A 64 17.18 2.46 1.67
CA LYS A 64 16.80 2.15 3.04
C LYS A 64 16.79 0.62 3.15
N THR A 65 17.64 0.07 4.00
CA THR A 65 17.61 -1.33 4.40
C THR A 65 16.23 -1.56 5.00
N LYS A 66 15.38 -2.31 4.28
CA LYS A 66 14.04 -2.62 4.78
C LYS A 66 14.23 -3.51 6.00
N LYS A 67 13.76 -3.07 7.17
CA LYS A 67 13.65 -3.95 8.35
C LYS A 67 12.83 -5.16 7.93
N VAL A 68 13.40 -6.35 8.07
CA VAL A 68 12.67 -7.59 7.85
C VAL A 68 11.67 -7.71 9.01
N PRO A 69 10.36 -7.67 8.78
CA PRO A 69 9.41 -7.87 9.86
C PRO A 69 9.58 -9.28 10.42
N GLN A 70 9.49 -9.39 11.75
CA GLN A 70 9.53 -10.67 12.43
C GLN A 70 8.44 -11.58 11.88
N SER A 71 8.79 -12.85 11.64
CA SER A 71 7.83 -13.87 11.23
C SER A 71 6.80 -14.08 12.34
N GLN A 72 5.53 -14.27 11.96
CA GLN A 72 4.46 -14.62 12.90
C GLN A 72 4.80 -15.90 13.68
N LEU A 73 5.59 -16.81 13.12
CA LEU A 73 5.98 -18.05 13.78
C LEU A 73 7.05 -17.88 14.88
N SER A 74 7.61 -16.68 15.05
CA SER A 74 8.71 -16.47 16.02
C SER A 74 8.28 -16.60 17.48
N ASP A 75 7.00 -16.40 17.80
CA ASP A 75 6.50 -16.55 19.18
C ASP A 75 6.28 -18.03 19.59
N LEU A 76 6.39 -18.99 18.68
CA LEU A 76 6.19 -20.41 19.01
C LEU A 76 7.50 -21.01 19.53
N PRO A 77 7.54 -21.52 20.77
CA PRO A 77 8.73 -22.18 21.28
C PRO A 77 8.93 -23.53 20.56
N PRO A 78 10.18 -23.87 20.20
CA PRO A 78 10.52 -25.10 19.50
C PRO A 78 10.05 -26.37 20.23
N THR A 79 10.12 -26.36 21.55
CA THR A 79 9.79 -27.51 22.41
C THR A 79 8.29 -27.82 22.52
N MET A 80 7.42 -26.95 22.01
CA MET A 80 5.97 -27.18 22.01
C MET A 80 5.61 -28.41 21.18
N LEU A 81 4.62 -29.19 21.61
CA LEU A 81 4.15 -30.36 20.87
C LEU A 81 3.35 -29.95 19.63
N ARG A 82 3.38 -30.81 18.61
CA ARG A 82 2.41 -30.74 17.51
C ARG A 82 0.99 -30.87 18.05
N MET A 83 0.08 -30.17 17.38
CA MET A 83 -1.32 -30.02 17.76
C MET A 83 -2.03 -31.36 18.04
N ASP A 84 -1.90 -32.31 17.11
CA ASP A 84 -2.63 -33.58 17.14
C ASP A 84 -2.28 -34.45 18.37
N TYR A 85 -1.07 -34.28 18.91
CA TYR A 85 -0.55 -35.07 20.00
C TYR A 85 -0.71 -34.42 21.37
N SER A 86 -1.04 -33.12 21.41
CA SER A 86 -1.18 -32.37 22.67
C SER A 86 -2.29 -32.90 23.57
N ALA A 87 -3.35 -33.47 22.98
CA ALA A 87 -4.50 -34.01 23.70
C ALA A 87 -4.22 -35.38 24.35
N VAL A 88 -3.16 -36.08 23.96
CA VAL A 88 -2.86 -37.44 24.43
C VAL A 88 -2.05 -37.37 25.73
N PRO A 89 -2.59 -37.82 26.89
CA PRO A 89 -1.90 -37.69 28.18
C PRO A 89 -0.59 -38.48 28.25
N LEU A 90 -0.50 -39.60 27.51
CA LEU A 90 0.67 -40.49 27.48
C LEU A 90 1.95 -39.81 26.96
N VAL A 91 1.83 -38.71 26.22
CA VAL A 91 2.98 -38.00 25.63
C VAL A 91 3.83 -37.30 26.69
N GLN A 92 3.27 -37.01 27.87
CA GLN A 92 4.04 -36.41 28.96
C GLN A 92 4.93 -37.44 29.69
N THR A 93 4.50 -38.70 29.69
CA THR A 93 5.19 -39.81 30.37
C THR A 93 6.31 -40.42 29.52
N THR A 94 6.25 -40.26 28.19
CA THR A 94 7.24 -40.86 27.27
C THR A 94 8.62 -40.22 27.37
N ASP A 95 9.60 -40.91 26.78
CA ASP A 95 11.00 -40.48 26.75
C ASP A 95 11.19 -39.14 26.05
N ASP A 96 12.26 -38.45 26.43
CA ASP A 96 12.61 -37.12 25.89
C ASP A 96 12.91 -37.15 24.38
N ILE A 97 13.42 -38.28 23.87
CA ILE A 97 13.64 -38.47 22.43
C ILE A 97 12.31 -38.46 21.69
N VAL A 98 11.32 -39.19 22.19
CA VAL A 98 9.97 -39.26 21.58
C VAL A 98 9.30 -37.90 21.67
N LYS A 99 9.40 -37.21 22.81
CA LYS A 99 8.92 -35.82 22.97
C LYS A 99 9.53 -34.89 21.93
N ARG A 100 10.84 -34.99 21.68
CA ARG A 100 11.53 -34.19 20.67
C ARG A 100 11.05 -34.48 19.24
N LEU A 101 10.82 -35.75 18.89
CA LEU A 101 10.30 -36.15 17.58
C LEU A 101 8.90 -35.58 17.29
N VAL A 102 8.08 -35.45 18.33
CA VAL A 102 6.71 -34.92 18.23
C VAL A 102 6.65 -33.40 18.43
N SER A 103 7.77 -32.75 18.75
CA SER A 103 7.87 -31.31 18.97
C SER A 103 7.90 -30.47 17.70
N LEU A 104 7.70 -29.16 17.84
CA LEU A 104 7.76 -28.19 16.75
C LEU A 104 9.17 -27.94 16.21
N GLU A 105 10.21 -28.36 16.91
CA GLU A 105 11.59 -28.35 16.41
C GLU A 105 11.67 -29.05 15.06
N LEU A 106 11.16 -30.28 15.02
CA LEU A 106 11.23 -31.18 13.87
C LEU A 106 9.96 -31.15 13.01
N ALA A 107 8.94 -30.39 13.42
CA ALA A 107 7.70 -30.27 12.67
C ALA A 107 7.83 -29.45 11.39
N CYS A 108 6.96 -29.76 10.42
CA CYS A 108 6.92 -29.06 9.15
C CYS A 108 6.29 -27.66 9.29
N HIS A 109 6.50 -26.79 8.29
CA HIS A 109 5.94 -25.43 8.30
C HIS A 109 4.42 -25.41 8.37
N SER A 110 3.73 -26.39 7.78
CA SER A 110 2.27 -26.51 7.85
C SER A 110 1.77 -26.77 9.27
N ASP A 111 2.46 -27.59 10.07
CA ASP A 111 2.08 -27.85 11.46
C ASP A 111 2.17 -26.58 12.31
N LYS A 112 3.25 -25.81 12.14
CA LYS A 112 3.46 -24.52 12.82
C LYS A 112 2.35 -23.53 12.45
N LEU A 113 1.95 -23.51 11.17
CA LEU A 113 0.83 -22.70 10.70
C LEU A 113 -0.52 -23.17 11.24
N GLN A 114 -0.70 -24.48 11.45
CA GLN A 114 -1.94 -25.02 12.01
C GLN A 114 -2.13 -24.55 13.46
N LEU A 115 -1.10 -24.69 14.29
CA LEU A 115 -1.09 -24.16 15.65
C LEU A 115 -1.33 -22.64 15.70
N LYS A 116 -0.65 -21.85 14.85
CA LYS A 116 -0.91 -20.40 14.81
C LYS A 116 -2.33 -20.06 14.36
N LYS A 117 -2.94 -20.85 13.48
CA LYS A 117 -4.35 -20.63 13.09
C LYS A 117 -5.23 -20.85 14.31
N GLU A 118 -5.05 -21.96 15.03
CA GLU A 118 -5.85 -22.27 16.22
C GLU A 118 -5.67 -21.26 17.34
N GLN A 119 -4.45 -20.80 17.61
CA GLN A 119 -4.19 -19.72 18.56
C GLN A 119 -4.92 -18.41 18.21
N LEU A 120 -5.13 -18.14 16.92
CA LEU A 120 -5.90 -16.96 16.48
C LEU A 120 -7.41 -17.20 16.51
N ILE A 121 -7.85 -18.43 16.26
CA ILE A 121 -9.25 -18.84 16.36
C ILE A 121 -9.69 -18.77 17.83
N ALA A 122 -8.92 -19.36 18.73
CA ALA A 122 -9.19 -19.40 20.17
C ALA A 122 -9.38 -18.02 20.81
N LYS A 123 -8.72 -16.98 20.28
CA LYS A 123 -8.88 -15.61 20.76
C LYS A 123 -10.26 -15.04 20.44
N VAL A 124 -10.80 -15.40 19.28
CA VAL A 124 -11.92 -14.71 18.63
C VAL A 124 -13.20 -15.54 18.65
N GLN A 125 -13.10 -16.86 18.82
CA GLN A 125 -14.23 -17.78 18.83
C GLN A 125 -15.21 -17.49 19.97
N ARG A 126 -16.49 -17.82 19.75
CA ARG A 126 -17.54 -17.70 20.77
C ARG A 126 -17.58 -18.92 21.67
N ASP A 127 -17.58 -20.09 21.03
CA ASP A 127 -17.59 -21.40 21.65
C ASP A 127 -16.34 -22.18 21.20
N GLU A 128 -15.92 -23.16 21.99
CA GLU A 128 -14.71 -23.94 21.71
C GLU A 128 -14.76 -24.74 20.40
N ASN A 129 -15.97 -25.10 19.96
CA ASN A 129 -16.20 -25.91 18.76
C ASN A 129 -16.63 -25.09 17.54
N ASP A 130 -16.67 -23.76 17.64
CA ASP A 130 -17.10 -22.90 16.54
C ASP A 130 -16.01 -22.81 15.44
N ARG A 131 -16.33 -23.28 14.24
CA ARG A 131 -15.44 -23.23 13.06
C ARG A 131 -15.97 -22.40 11.90
N SER A 132 -17.26 -22.11 11.88
CA SER A 132 -17.96 -21.58 10.71
C SER A 132 -18.37 -20.12 10.83
N SER A 133 -18.27 -19.54 12.04
CA SER A 133 -18.61 -18.14 12.23
C SER A 133 -17.72 -17.18 11.43
N VAL A 134 -18.28 -16.00 11.18
CA VAL A 134 -17.62 -14.94 10.41
C VAL A 134 -16.34 -14.47 11.11
N GLU A 135 -16.37 -14.44 12.44
CA GLU A 135 -15.28 -14.09 13.35
C GLU A 135 -14.09 -15.05 13.17
N VAL A 136 -14.35 -16.35 13.26
CA VAL A 136 -13.36 -17.41 13.04
C VAL A 136 -12.79 -17.38 11.63
N HIS A 137 -13.63 -17.19 10.60
CA HIS A 137 -13.15 -17.05 9.23
C HIS A 137 -12.22 -15.83 9.03
N VAL A 138 -12.47 -14.72 9.73
CA VAL A 138 -11.58 -13.54 9.72
C VAL A 138 -10.23 -13.88 10.36
N ALA A 139 -10.21 -14.64 11.46
CA ALA A 139 -8.98 -15.11 12.10
C ALA A 139 -8.17 -16.04 11.17
N ILE A 140 -8.82 -17.01 10.53
CA ILE A 140 -8.19 -17.94 9.57
C ILE A 140 -7.58 -17.18 8.39
N LEU A 141 -8.31 -16.22 7.79
CA LEU A 141 -7.79 -15.41 6.70
C LEU A 141 -6.61 -14.55 7.16
N THR A 142 -6.63 -14.05 8.39
CA THR A 142 -5.54 -13.26 8.96
C THR A 142 -4.27 -14.08 9.11
N ALA A 143 -4.37 -15.32 9.61
CA ALA A 143 -3.24 -16.25 9.66
C ALA A 143 -2.64 -16.51 8.25
N ARG A 144 -3.50 -16.74 7.25
CA ARG A 144 -3.07 -16.95 5.85
C ARG A 144 -2.39 -15.71 5.26
N ILE A 145 -2.94 -14.51 5.49
CA ILE A 145 -2.39 -13.25 5.00
C ILE A 145 -0.99 -13.00 5.56
N ARG A 146 -0.79 -13.22 6.87
CA ARG A 146 0.51 -13.07 7.53
C ARG A 146 1.56 -14.03 6.95
N ASN A 147 1.20 -15.30 6.71
CA ASN A 147 2.09 -16.26 6.03
C ASN A 147 2.42 -15.84 4.59
N TYR A 148 1.44 -15.36 3.80
CA TYR A 148 1.72 -14.85 2.45
C TYR A 148 2.61 -13.61 2.47
N GLN A 149 2.44 -12.74 3.47
CA GLN A 149 3.26 -11.56 3.65
C GLN A 149 4.73 -11.91 3.85
N GLU A 150 5.05 -12.93 4.65
CA GLU A 150 6.42 -13.45 4.81
C GLU A 150 6.97 -14.01 3.49
N HIS A 151 6.18 -14.83 2.77
CA HIS A 151 6.59 -15.42 1.50
C HIS A 151 6.89 -14.36 0.44
N VAL A 152 6.00 -13.38 0.25
CA VAL A 152 6.14 -12.32 -0.76
C VAL A 152 7.33 -11.39 -0.45
N GLN A 153 7.70 -11.25 0.81
CA GLN A 153 8.90 -10.49 1.19
C GLN A 153 10.18 -11.23 0.80
N LYS A 154 10.25 -12.53 1.07
CA LYS A 154 11.37 -13.39 0.65
C LYS A 154 11.42 -13.50 -0.89
N HIS A 155 10.27 -13.58 -1.53
CA HIS A 155 10.11 -13.81 -2.97
C HIS A 155 9.26 -12.71 -3.64
N PRO A 156 9.81 -11.50 -3.88
CA PRO A 156 9.05 -10.37 -4.40
C PRO A 156 8.60 -10.53 -5.87
N LYS A 157 9.21 -11.47 -6.62
CA LYS A 157 8.89 -11.73 -8.03
C LYS A 157 7.70 -12.67 -8.22
N ASP A 158 7.27 -13.37 -7.17
CA ASP A 158 6.15 -14.31 -7.24
C ASP A 158 4.80 -13.55 -7.26
N LYS A 159 4.26 -13.40 -8.47
CA LYS A 159 2.99 -12.69 -8.69
C LYS A 159 1.77 -13.52 -8.30
N ALA A 160 1.87 -14.86 -8.35
CA ALA A 160 0.75 -15.74 -8.08
C ALA A 160 0.37 -15.69 -6.59
N ASN A 161 1.36 -15.80 -5.70
CA ASN A 161 1.13 -15.71 -4.26
C ASN A 161 0.76 -14.28 -3.83
N LYS A 162 1.33 -13.25 -4.47
CA LYS A 162 0.89 -11.86 -4.25
C LYS A 162 -0.58 -11.66 -4.62
N ARG A 163 -1.05 -12.23 -5.74
CA ARG A 163 -2.47 -12.19 -6.13
C ARG A 163 -3.35 -12.89 -5.09
N ARG A 164 -2.98 -14.10 -4.65
CA ARG A 164 -3.70 -14.86 -3.63
C ARG A 164 -3.82 -14.07 -2.31
N MET A 165 -2.73 -13.42 -1.89
CA MET A 165 -2.72 -12.55 -0.72
C MET A 165 -3.70 -11.39 -0.84
N LEU A 166 -3.72 -10.68 -1.97
CA LEU A 166 -4.65 -9.57 -2.20
C LEU A 166 -6.11 -10.05 -2.18
N MET A 167 -6.41 -11.18 -2.83
CA MET A 167 -7.76 -11.77 -2.81
C MET A 167 -8.19 -12.16 -1.38
N ALA A 168 -7.28 -12.69 -0.56
CA ALA A 168 -7.56 -12.99 0.84
C ALA A 168 -7.83 -11.73 1.68
N ILE A 169 -7.07 -10.64 1.45
CA ILE A 169 -7.30 -9.34 2.09
C ILE A 169 -8.69 -8.81 1.75
N ASP A 170 -9.08 -8.86 0.48
CA ASP A 170 -10.39 -8.38 0.05
C ASP A 170 -11.54 -9.24 0.58
N ARG A 171 -11.36 -10.57 0.62
CA ARG A 171 -12.31 -11.49 1.26
C ARG A 171 -12.48 -11.15 2.74
N ARG A 172 -11.38 -10.91 3.47
CA ARG A 172 -11.42 -10.51 4.89
C ARG A 172 -12.13 -9.18 5.08
N LYS A 173 -11.88 -8.18 4.22
CA LYS A 173 -12.58 -6.89 4.25
C LYS A 173 -14.09 -7.03 4.03
N LYS A 174 -14.52 -7.92 3.13
CA LYS A 174 -15.93 -8.23 2.91
C LYS A 174 -16.58 -8.85 4.15
N LEU A 175 -15.91 -9.80 4.80
CA LEU A 175 -16.40 -10.40 6.04
C LEU A 175 -16.49 -9.37 7.17
N LEU A 176 -15.48 -8.51 7.36
CA LEU A 176 -15.53 -7.43 8.36
C LEU A 176 -16.66 -6.42 8.08
N LYS A 177 -16.91 -6.08 6.80
CA LYS A 177 -18.05 -5.25 6.42
C LYS A 177 -19.37 -5.92 6.81
N HIS A 178 -19.52 -7.21 6.54
CA HIS A 178 -20.72 -7.95 6.90
C HIS A 178 -20.91 -8.03 8.41
N LEU A 179 -19.86 -8.40 9.15
CA LEU A 179 -19.87 -8.52 10.60
C LEU A 179 -20.29 -7.19 11.25
N ARG A 180 -19.73 -6.07 10.79
CA ARG A 180 -20.10 -4.72 11.25
C ARG A 180 -21.58 -4.37 11.05
N LEU A 181 -22.22 -4.87 9.99
CA LEU A 181 -23.64 -4.62 9.72
C LEU A 181 -24.56 -5.48 10.58
N VAL A 182 -24.13 -6.70 10.92
CA VAL A 182 -24.96 -7.67 11.65
C VAL A 182 -24.76 -7.56 13.16
N ARG A 183 -23.51 -7.50 13.65
CA ARG A 183 -23.17 -7.45 15.09
C ARG A 183 -21.96 -6.53 15.31
N TYR A 184 -22.21 -5.36 15.88
CA TYR A 184 -21.15 -4.37 16.08
C TYR A 184 -20.17 -4.75 17.21
N ASP A 185 -20.66 -5.27 18.34
CA ASP A 185 -19.81 -5.61 19.49
C ASP A 185 -18.74 -6.66 19.15
N ALA A 186 -19.12 -7.66 18.35
CA ALA A 186 -18.21 -8.67 17.87
C ALA A 186 -17.18 -8.12 16.88
N PHE A 187 -17.58 -7.12 16.07
CA PHE A 187 -16.68 -6.45 15.12
C PHE A 187 -15.55 -5.73 15.84
N GLU A 188 -15.89 -4.99 16.89
CA GLU A 188 -14.91 -4.28 17.71
C GLU A 188 -13.93 -5.25 18.38
N LYS A 189 -14.44 -6.29 19.05
CA LYS A 189 -13.62 -7.34 19.68
C LYS A 189 -12.65 -7.99 18.70
N VAL A 190 -13.11 -8.38 17.51
CA VAL A 190 -12.25 -8.99 16.47
C VAL A 190 -11.17 -8.02 16.00
N CYS A 191 -11.52 -6.75 15.81
CA CYS A 191 -10.59 -5.70 15.39
C CYS A 191 -9.49 -5.47 16.43
N GLU A 192 -9.85 -5.43 17.71
CA GLU A 192 -8.90 -5.27 18.83
C GLU A 192 -7.97 -6.49 18.95
N GLN A 193 -8.54 -7.69 19.07
CA GLN A 193 -7.77 -8.92 19.31
C GLN A 193 -6.81 -9.28 18.18
N LEU A 194 -7.20 -9.01 16.92
CA LEU A 194 -6.36 -9.30 15.75
C LEU A 194 -5.49 -8.11 15.34
N GLY A 195 -5.67 -6.93 15.94
CA GLY A 195 -4.97 -5.69 15.60
C GLY A 195 -5.29 -5.21 14.18
N ILE A 196 -6.57 -5.25 13.78
CA ILE A 196 -7.02 -4.88 12.43
C ILE A 196 -7.72 -3.53 12.47
N THR A 197 -7.15 -2.53 11.78
CA THR A 197 -7.81 -1.24 11.56
C THR A 197 -8.74 -1.32 10.34
N TYR A 198 -10.04 -1.12 10.55
CA TYR A 198 -11.01 -1.05 9.46
C TYR A 198 -11.02 0.34 8.83
N THR A 199 -10.79 0.42 7.51
CA THR A 199 -10.87 1.66 6.74
C THR A 199 -11.98 1.54 5.71
N PHE A 200 -12.82 2.56 5.62
CA PHE A 200 -13.86 2.62 4.60
C PHE A 200 -13.26 2.72 3.19
N PRO A 201 -13.84 2.02 2.20
CA PRO A 201 -13.44 2.21 0.82
C PRO A 201 -13.79 3.63 0.37
N PRO A 202 -12.95 4.29 -0.44
CA PRO A 202 -13.29 5.57 -1.03
C PRO A 202 -14.46 5.40 -2.02
N GLU A 203 -15.27 6.44 -2.17
CA GLU A 203 -16.40 6.45 -3.11
C GLU A 203 -15.95 6.24 -4.56
N TYR A 204 -14.84 6.86 -4.96
CA TYR A 204 -14.35 6.83 -6.33
C TYR A 204 -12.86 6.44 -6.42
N TYR A 205 -12.56 5.45 -7.23
CA TYR A 205 -11.18 5.06 -7.58
C TYR A 205 -10.69 5.90 -8.76
N ARG A 206 -10.14 7.09 -8.49
CA ARG A 206 -9.55 7.96 -9.52
C ARG A 206 -8.04 7.81 -9.58
N ARG A 207 -7.47 7.73 -10.80
CA ARG A 207 -6.02 7.78 -10.98
C ARG A 207 -5.51 9.19 -10.74
N VAL A 208 -4.63 9.34 -9.77
CA VAL A 208 -4.03 10.61 -9.39
C VAL A 208 -2.88 10.95 -10.35
N THR A 209 -3.05 11.99 -11.17
CA THR A 209 -2.02 12.50 -12.10
C THR A 209 -1.21 13.63 -11.48
N ARG A 210 0.03 13.85 -11.96
CA ARG A 210 0.90 14.94 -11.46
C ARG A 210 0.24 16.32 -11.57
N ARG A 211 -0.41 16.60 -12.70
CA ARG A 211 -1.17 17.84 -12.92
C ARG A 211 -2.29 18.01 -11.90
N TRP A 212 -3.05 16.94 -11.62
CA TRP A 212 -4.13 16.99 -10.64
C TRP A 212 -3.59 17.23 -9.22
N LEU A 213 -2.49 16.59 -8.84
CA LEU A 213 -1.82 16.81 -7.55
C LEU A 213 -1.40 18.27 -7.37
N ALA A 214 -0.70 18.83 -8.35
CA ALA A 214 -0.25 20.22 -8.30
C ALA A 214 -1.42 21.19 -8.19
N LYS A 215 -2.46 21.00 -9.03
CA LYS A 215 -3.68 21.82 -8.98
C LYS A 215 -4.37 21.69 -7.62
N LYS A 216 -4.55 20.47 -7.10
CA LYS A 216 -5.22 20.25 -5.82
C LYS A 216 -4.44 20.85 -4.65
N ALA A 217 -3.11 20.71 -4.64
CA ALA A 217 -2.25 21.31 -3.62
C ALA A 217 -2.32 22.85 -3.64
N LEU A 218 -2.31 23.46 -4.84
CA LEU A 218 -2.50 24.90 -5.00
C LEU A 218 -3.87 25.33 -4.49
N CYS A 219 -4.95 24.66 -4.89
CA CYS A 219 -6.29 24.99 -4.42
C CYS A 219 -6.41 24.91 -2.89
N ILE A 220 -5.76 23.95 -2.23
CA ILE A 220 -5.74 23.86 -0.76
C ILE A 220 -5.02 25.06 -0.14
N LYS A 221 -3.88 25.48 -0.71
CA LYS A 221 -3.14 26.66 -0.23
C LYS A 221 -3.98 27.93 -0.39
N VAL A 222 -4.52 28.17 -1.58
CA VAL A 222 -5.38 29.33 -1.87
C VAL A 222 -6.59 29.34 -0.92
N PHE A 223 -7.24 28.20 -0.72
CA PHE A 223 -8.37 28.10 0.21
C PHE A 223 -7.97 28.52 1.63
N LYS A 224 -6.84 28.04 2.14
CA LYS A 224 -6.34 28.42 3.48
C LYS A 224 -6.06 29.92 3.58
N GLU A 225 -5.44 30.52 2.58
CA GLU A 225 -5.15 31.96 2.58
C GLU A 225 -6.42 32.81 2.53
N VAL A 226 -7.39 32.44 1.70
CA VAL A 226 -8.70 33.13 1.67
C VAL A 226 -9.42 33.04 3.02
N GLN A 227 -9.35 31.90 3.71
CA GLN A 227 -9.95 31.76 5.04
C GLN A 227 -9.26 32.65 6.09
N LYS A 228 -7.92 32.78 6.05
CA LYS A 228 -7.19 33.69 6.93
C LYS A 228 -7.61 35.14 6.72
N GLN A 229 -7.63 35.59 5.47
CA GLN A 229 -8.04 36.96 5.13
C GLN A 229 -9.47 37.26 5.59
N LYS A 230 -10.41 36.33 5.38
CA LYS A 230 -11.79 36.47 5.86
C LYS A 230 -11.87 36.52 7.40
N ALA A 231 -11.07 35.73 8.10
CA ALA A 231 -11.01 35.77 9.56
C ALA A 231 -10.50 37.12 10.07
N GLU A 232 -9.41 37.65 9.48
CA GLU A 232 -8.87 38.97 9.80
C GLU A 232 -9.87 40.09 9.51
N GLN A 233 -10.56 40.04 8.38
CA GLN A 233 -11.62 41.02 8.04
C GLN A 233 -12.76 40.99 9.05
N ARG A 234 -13.20 39.81 9.47
CA ARG A 234 -14.23 39.65 10.52
C ARG A 234 -13.76 40.19 11.88
N LEU A 235 -12.49 39.98 12.25
CA LEU A 235 -11.93 40.55 13.47
C LEU A 235 -11.87 42.07 13.42
N LYS A 236 -11.41 42.65 12.30
CA LYS A 236 -11.41 44.10 12.08
C LYS A 236 -12.82 44.68 12.12
N GLN A 237 -13.80 44.02 11.52
CA GLN A 237 -15.20 44.43 11.60
C GLN A 237 -15.73 44.39 13.04
N LYS A 238 -15.44 43.33 13.81
CA LYS A 238 -15.80 43.26 15.23
C LYS A 238 -15.17 44.36 16.07
N GLN A 239 -13.89 44.66 15.84
CA GLN A 239 -13.18 45.76 16.51
C GLN A 239 -13.80 47.11 16.16
N ARG A 240 -14.11 47.35 14.88
CA ARG A 240 -14.80 48.56 14.43
C ARG A 240 -16.20 48.68 15.03
N SER A 241 -16.99 47.61 15.03
CA SER A 241 -18.32 47.64 15.65
C SER A 241 -18.25 47.88 17.16
N ALA A 242 -17.24 47.31 17.84
CA ALA A 242 -17.02 47.53 19.26
C ALA A 242 -16.56 48.97 19.56
N SER A 243 -15.68 49.55 18.73
CA SER A 243 -15.27 50.95 18.89
C SER A 243 -16.43 51.91 18.63
N THR A 244 -17.23 51.69 17.57
CA THR A 244 -18.43 52.51 17.32
C THR A 244 -19.47 52.38 18.43
N ALA A 245 -19.63 51.19 19.02
CA ALA A 245 -20.54 50.99 20.15
C ALA A 245 -20.02 51.69 21.42
N ALA A 246 -18.71 51.67 21.67
CA ALA A 246 -18.09 52.37 22.80
C ALA A 246 -18.18 53.90 22.65
N GLU A 247 -17.99 54.45 21.44
CA GLU A 247 -18.20 55.88 21.17
C GLU A 247 -19.66 56.28 21.35
N ALA A 248 -20.62 55.50 20.82
CA ALA A 248 -22.05 55.77 21.00
C ALA A 248 -22.49 55.68 22.48
N ALA A 249 -21.85 54.83 23.28
CA ALA A 249 -22.10 54.78 24.73
C ALA A 249 -21.54 56.01 25.45
N LYS A 250 -20.34 56.49 25.05
CA LYS A 250 -19.75 57.71 25.61
C LYS A 250 -20.59 58.94 25.29
N THR A 251 -21.04 59.14 24.05
CA THR A 251 -21.87 60.30 23.67
C THR A 251 -23.22 60.32 24.37
N LYS A 252 -23.82 59.15 24.65
CA LYS A 252 -25.03 59.05 25.48
C LYS A 252 -24.78 59.41 26.95
N ALA A 253 -23.62 59.04 27.50
CA ALA A 253 -23.25 59.37 28.87
C ALA A 253 -22.91 60.86 29.09
N THR A 254 -22.41 61.57 28.06
CA THR A 254 -22.19 63.03 28.12
C THR A 254 -23.45 63.86 27.87
N ALA A 255 -24.53 63.26 27.36
CA ALA A 255 -25.80 63.92 27.07
C ALA A 255 -26.84 63.78 28.19
N GLN A 256 -26.48 63.11 29.29
CA GLN A 256 -27.24 63.02 30.55
C GLN A 256 -26.57 63.91 31.60
#